data_AF-A0A377CZH9-F1
#
_entry.id   AF-A0A377CZH9-F1
#
_cell.length_a   1.000
_cell.length_b   1.000
_cell.length_c   1.000
_cell.angle_alpha   90.00
_cell.angle_beta   90.00
_cell.angle_gamma   90.00
#
_symmetry.space_group_name_H-M   'P 1'
#
loop_
_entity.id
_entity.type
_entity.pdbx_description
1 polymer ?
#
loop_
_entity_poly.entity_id
_entity_poly.type
_entity_poly.pdbx_seq_one_letter_code
_entity_poly.pdbx_strand_id
1 'polypeptide(L)'
;MKLKTSPQARKKWPGLGNEVTARLLTVTRKGKVCHLLTSMTDAMRFPGGEMGDLYSHRWEIELGYREIKQTMQLSRLTLRSKKPELVEQELWGVLLAYNLVRYQMIKMAEHLKVTGRIN
;
A
#
# COMPACT_ATOMS: atom_id res chain seq x y z
N MET A 1 9.76 -15.97 14.38
CA MET A 1 8.73 -16.29 15.39
C MET A 1 7.68 -17.21 14.79
N LYS A 2 7.00 -17.99 15.63
CA LYS A 2 5.86 -18.82 15.22
C LYS A 2 4.57 -18.23 15.79
N LEU A 3 3.54 -18.16 14.96
CA LEU A 3 2.24 -17.61 15.31
C LEU A 3 1.20 -18.73 15.21
N LYS A 4 0.40 -18.91 16.26
CA LYS A 4 -0.70 -19.87 16.22
C LYS A 4 -1.80 -19.36 15.29
N THR A 5 -2.31 -20.24 14.44
CA THR A 5 -3.43 -19.90 13.56
C THR A 5 -4.75 -19.95 14.34
N SER A 6 -5.70 -19.09 13.99
CA SER A 6 -7.02 -19.09 14.63
C SER A 6 -7.94 -20.15 14.00
N PRO A 7 -8.92 -20.68 14.76
CA PRO A 7 -9.92 -21.59 14.20
C PRO A 7 -10.69 -20.99 13.01
N GLN A 8 -10.98 -19.68 13.06
CA GLN A 8 -11.62 -18.96 11.97
C GLN A 8 -10.77 -18.95 10.69
N ALA A 9 -9.45 -18.74 10.83
CA ALA A 9 -8.53 -18.76 9.70
C ALA A 9 -8.46 -20.14 9.04
N ARG A 10 -8.39 -21.21 9.85
CA ARG A 10 -8.42 -22.61 9.36
C ARG A 10 -9.75 -22.99 8.72
N LYS A 11 -10.88 -22.44 9.19
CA LYS A 11 -12.18 -22.64 8.54
C LYS A 11 -12.23 -22.02 7.14
N LYS A 12 -11.64 -20.83 6.96
CA LYS A 12 -11.54 -20.16 5.65
C LYS A 12 -10.51 -20.82 4.73
N TRP A 13 -9.46 -21.41 5.30
CA TRP A 13 -8.34 -22.03 4.59
C TRP A 13 -8.06 -23.43 5.14
N PRO A 14 -8.74 -24.48 4.63
CA PRO A 14 -8.64 -25.84 5.18
C PRO A 14 -7.23 -26.43 5.19
N GLY A 15 -6.34 -26.00 4.28
CA GLY A 15 -4.94 -26.42 4.24
C GLY A 15 -4.00 -25.67 5.20
N LEU A 16 -4.53 -24.72 5.98
CA LEU A 16 -3.72 -23.91 6.89
C LEU A 16 -3.36 -24.71 8.16
N GLY A 17 -2.06 -24.91 8.39
CA GLY A 17 -1.55 -25.59 9.58
C GLY A 17 -1.86 -24.86 10.89
N ASN A 18 -1.49 -25.47 12.02
CA ASN A 18 -1.70 -24.91 13.36
C ASN A 18 -0.81 -23.69 13.66
N GLU A 19 0.29 -23.53 12.92
CA GLU A 19 1.26 -22.47 13.10
C GLU A 19 1.67 -21.87 11.75
N VAL A 20 2.00 -20.58 11.75
CA VAL A 20 2.65 -19.87 10.64
C VAL A 20 3.95 -19.28 11.16
N THR A 21 5.03 -19.44 10.39
CA THR A 21 6.31 -18.80 10.70
C THR A 21 6.32 -17.40 10.11
N ALA A 22 6.65 -16.42 10.94
CA ALA A 22 6.80 -15.02 10.55
C ALA A 22 8.08 -14.43 11.14
N ARG A 23 8.65 -13.44 10.48
CA ARG A 23 9.80 -12.68 10.94
C ARG A 23 9.34 -11.31 11.42
N LEU A 24 9.83 -10.91 12.60
CA LEU A 24 9.67 -9.55 13.11
C LEU A 24 10.91 -8.76 12.75
N LEU A 25 10.70 -7.60 12.15
CA LEU A 25 11.72 -6.60 11.90
C LEU A 25 11.41 -5.39 12.78
N THR A 26 12.46 -4.85 13.40
CA THR A 26 12.38 -3.57 14.11
C THR A 26 13.08 -2.53 13.26
N VAL A 27 12.33 -1.53 12.81
CA VAL A 27 12.79 -0.49 11.89
C VAL A 27 12.57 0.86 12.55
N THR A 28 13.56 1.74 12.48
CA THR A 28 13.42 3.11 12.98
C THR A 28 13.13 4.03 11.80
N ARG A 29 11.95 4.66 11.79
CA ARG A 29 11.54 5.61 10.74
C ARG A 29 11.17 6.96 11.36
N LYS A 30 11.73 8.06 10.85
CA LYS A 30 11.47 9.43 11.33
C LYS A 30 11.57 9.54 12.87
N GLY A 31 12.57 8.88 13.46
CA GLY A 31 12.79 8.85 14.91
C GLY A 31 11.83 7.96 15.71
N LYS A 32 10.89 7.27 15.07
CA LYS A 32 9.95 6.34 15.72
C LYS A 32 10.33 4.89 15.42
N VAL A 33 10.31 4.05 16.46
CA VAL A 33 10.47 2.60 16.30
C VAL A 33 9.15 2.02 15.78
N CYS A 34 9.25 1.20 14.75
CA CYS A 34 8.14 0.50 14.11
C CYS A 34 8.47 -0.99 14.01
N HIS A 35 7.45 -1.84 14.15
CA HIS A 35 7.59 -3.28 14.02
C HIS A 35 6.89 -3.76 12.75
N LEU A 36 7.65 -4.42 11.88
CA LEU A 36 7.15 -5.01 10.64
C LEU A 36 7.15 -6.53 10.78
N LEU A 37 5.98 -7.14 10.61
CA LEU A 37 5.80 -8.58 10.59
C LEU A 37 5.70 -9.07 9.14
N THR A 38 6.53 -10.02 8.74
CA THR A 38 6.57 -10.54 7.36
C THR A 38 6.68 -12.07 7.31
N SER A 39 6.11 -12.69 6.28
CA SER A 39 6.29 -14.12 5.96
C SER A 39 7.63 -14.43 5.30
N MET A 40 8.40 -13.39 4.95
CA MET A 40 9.72 -13.52 4.33
C MET A 40 10.77 -13.77 5.42
N THR A 41 10.99 -15.05 5.69
CA THR A 41 11.77 -15.52 6.86
C THR A 41 13.27 -15.59 6.63
N ASP A 42 13.72 -15.72 5.39
CA ASP A 42 15.15 -15.77 5.03
C ASP A 42 15.79 -14.37 5.15
N ALA A 43 16.71 -14.24 6.11
CA ALA A 43 17.37 -12.98 6.39
C ALA A 43 18.46 -12.60 5.38
N MET A 44 19.06 -13.58 4.72
CA MET A 44 20.11 -13.34 3.71
C MET A 44 19.48 -12.95 2.38
N ARG A 45 18.37 -13.61 2.02
CA ARG A 45 17.62 -13.29 0.79
C ARG A 45 16.82 -11.99 0.92
N PHE A 46 16.35 -11.66 2.12
CA PHE A 46 15.53 -10.48 2.37
C PHE A 46 16.09 -9.65 3.54
N PRO A 47 17.07 -8.77 3.27
CA PRO A 47 17.66 -7.93 4.29
C PRO A 47 16.64 -7.04 5.00
N GLY A 48 16.77 -6.88 6.32
CA GLY A 48 15.79 -6.15 7.13
C GLY A 48 15.68 -4.65 6.79
N GLY A 49 16.80 -4.02 6.41
CA GLY A 49 16.84 -2.61 5.99
C GLY A 49 16.01 -2.36 4.73
N GLU A 50 16.27 -3.12 3.67
CA GLU A 50 15.52 -3.04 2.41
C GLU A 50 14.03 -3.30 2.59
N MET A 51 13.68 -4.23 3.48
CA MET A 51 12.28 -4.54 3.79
C MET A 51 11.59 -3.39 4.53
N GLY A 52 12.31 -2.71 5.43
CA GLY A 52 11.84 -1.50 6.09
C GLY A 52 11.61 -0.36 5.10
N ASP A 53 12.57 -0.15 4.20
CA ASP A 53 12.49 0.88 3.15
C ASP A 53 11.37 0.58 2.15
N LEU A 54 11.23 -0.66 1.70
CA LEU A 54 10.14 -1.10 0.83
C LEU A 54 8.78 -0.89 1.49
N TYR A 55 8.64 -1.27 2.76
CA TYR A 55 7.40 -1.04 3.51
C TYR A 55 7.14 0.45 3.73
N SER A 56 8.18 1.29 3.69
CA SER A 56 8.03 2.73 3.80
C SER A 56 7.25 3.34 2.63
N HIS A 57 7.39 2.78 1.42
CA HIS A 57 6.64 3.15 0.22
C HIS A 57 5.16 2.82 0.32
N ARG A 58 4.75 1.90 1.22
CA ARG A 58 3.34 1.61 1.48
C ARG A 58 2.56 2.85 1.93
N TRP A 59 3.22 3.83 2.55
CA TRP A 59 2.60 5.10 2.95
C TRP A 59 2.24 6.00 1.76
N GLU A 60 2.84 5.79 0.59
CA GLU A 60 2.50 6.56 -0.62
C GLU A 60 1.04 6.36 -1.03
N ILE A 61 0.44 5.19 -0.73
CA ILE A 61 -0.98 4.96 -1.00
C ILE A 61 -1.87 5.87 -0.15
N GLU A 62 -1.45 6.22 1.07
CA GLU A 62 -2.20 7.12 1.96
C GLU A 62 -2.15 8.56 1.43
N LEU A 63 -1.01 8.97 0.89
CA LEU A 63 -0.90 10.23 0.15
C LEU A 63 -1.80 10.19 -1.10
N GLY A 64 -1.78 9.10 -1.87
CA GLY A 64 -2.65 8.96 -3.04
C GLY A 64 -4.14 9.06 -2.70
N TYR A 65 -4.59 8.41 -1.62
CA TYR A 65 -5.97 8.57 -1.15
C TYR A 65 -6.29 10.00 -0.73
N ARG A 66 -5.34 10.70 -0.10
CA ARG A 66 -5.51 12.12 0.24
C ARG A 66 -5.63 12.98 -1.01
N GLU A 67 -4.75 12.80 -1.98
CA GLU A 67 -4.78 13.52 -3.26
C GLU A 67 -6.12 13.32 -3.98
N ILE A 68 -6.61 12.07 -4.03
CA ILE A 68 -7.92 11.74 -4.61
C ILE A 68 -9.05 12.49 -3.89
N LYS A 69 -9.14 12.34 -2.57
CA LYS A 69 -10.26 12.89 -1.79
C LYS A 69 -10.24 14.41 -1.72
N GLN A 70 -9.08 15.00 -1.50
CA GLN A 70 -8.96 16.44 -1.23
C GLN A 70 -8.81 17.24 -2.52
N THR A 71 -8.03 16.75 -3.48
CA THR A 71 -7.67 17.52 -4.68
C THR A 71 -8.62 17.20 -5.83
N MET A 72 -8.66 15.96 -6.31
CA MET A 72 -9.48 15.62 -7.49
C MET A 72 -10.99 15.69 -7.21
N GLN A 73 -11.41 15.30 -6.00
CA GLN A 73 -12.80 15.40 -5.58
C GLN A 73 -13.13 16.73 -4.89
N LEU A 74 -12.17 17.66 -4.78
CA LEU A 74 -12.36 18.96 -4.13
C LEU A 74 -12.95 18.84 -2.71
N SER A 75 -12.53 17.82 -1.95
CA SER A 75 -13.08 17.47 -0.64
C SER A 75 -14.58 17.12 -0.62
N ARG A 76 -15.20 16.94 -1.78
CA ARG A 76 -16.57 16.42 -1.93
C ARG A 76 -16.54 14.91 -1.97
N LEU A 77 -16.80 14.29 -0.83
CA LEU A 77 -16.81 12.82 -0.69
C LEU A 77 -18.08 12.17 -1.28
N THR A 78 -19.00 12.95 -1.84
CA THR A 78 -20.26 12.46 -2.42
C THR A 78 -20.07 12.11 -3.89
N LEU A 79 -20.21 10.83 -4.21
CA LEU A 79 -20.34 10.33 -5.57
C LEU A 79 -21.73 10.68 -6.13
N ARG A 80 -21.83 10.86 -7.44
CA ARG A 80 -23.06 11.39 -8.08
C ARG A 80 -24.12 10.33 -8.25
N SER A 81 -23.71 9.08 -8.49
CA SER A 81 -24.65 7.98 -8.69
C SER A 81 -25.33 7.56 -7.38
N LYS A 82 -26.59 7.16 -7.47
CA LYS A 82 -27.36 6.51 -6.39
C LYS A 82 -27.55 5.00 -6.62
N LYS A 83 -27.04 4.46 -7.73
CA LYS A 83 -27.05 3.02 -8.05
C LYS A 83 -25.69 2.40 -7.71
N PRO A 84 -25.63 1.31 -6.93
CA PRO A 84 -24.37 0.69 -6.49
C PRO A 84 -23.39 0.40 -7.64
N GLU A 85 -23.88 -0.14 -8.75
CA GLU A 85 -23.05 -0.54 -9.89
C GLU A 85 -22.38 0.68 -10.54
N LEU A 86 -23.13 1.77 -10.66
CA LEU A 86 -22.63 3.03 -11.21
C LEU A 86 -21.72 3.79 -10.22
N VAL A 87 -21.91 3.59 -8.91
CA VAL A 87 -21.00 4.10 -7.87
C VAL A 87 -19.62 3.42 -7.98
N GLU A 88 -19.60 2.10 -8.19
CA GLU A 88 -18.35 1.37 -8.44
C GLU A 88 -17.67 1.88 -9.71
N GLN A 89 -18.44 2.08 -10.80
CA GLN A 89 -17.91 2.64 -12.04
C GLN A 89 -17.29 4.04 -11.82
N GLU A 90 -17.95 4.91 -11.06
CA GLU A 90 -17.44 6.25 -10.74
C GLU A 90 -16.11 6.16 -9.96
N LEU A 91 -16.02 5.25 -8.99
CA LEU A 91 -14.79 5.02 -8.22
C LEU A 91 -13.64 4.53 -9.11
N TRP A 92 -13.91 3.60 -10.02
CA TRP A 92 -12.94 3.14 -11.02
C TRP A 92 -12.50 4.27 -11.95
N GLY A 93 -13.44 5.13 -12.38
CA GLY A 93 -13.13 6.30 -13.19
C GLY A 93 -12.19 7.28 -12.48
N VAL A 94 -12.44 7.57 -11.20
CA VAL A 94 -11.57 8.43 -10.38
C VAL A 94 -10.18 7.81 -10.23
N LEU A 95 -10.10 6.51 -9.96
CA LEU A 95 -8.82 5.81 -9.82
C LEU A 95 -8.04 5.79 -11.14
N LEU A 96 -8.71 5.61 -12.28
CA LEU A 96 -8.09 5.65 -13.60
C LEU A 96 -7.54 7.05 -13.89
N ALA A 97 -8.35 8.10 -13.68
CA ALA A 97 -7.93 9.48 -13.89
C ALA A 97 -6.71 9.86 -13.03
N TYR A 98 -6.72 9.46 -11.75
CA TYR A 98 -5.58 9.64 -10.85
C TYR A 98 -4.29 9.04 -11.43
N ASN A 99 -4.33 7.76 -11.80
CA ASN A 99 -3.16 7.04 -12.29
C ASN A 99 -2.67 7.61 -13.62
N LEU A 100 -3.56 8.05 -14.50
CA LEU A 100 -3.19 8.71 -15.75
C LEU A 100 -2.42 10.00 -15.49
N VAL A 101 -2.90 10.87 -14.59
CA VAL A 101 -2.20 12.11 -14.23
C VAL A 101 -0.83 11.81 -13.63
N ARG A 102 -0.74 10.89 -12.66
CA ARG A 102 0.54 10.51 -12.04
C ARG A 102 1.52 9.92 -13.04
N TYR A 103 1.03 9.07 -13.95
CA TYR A 103 1.84 8.49 -15.01
C TYR A 103 2.41 9.56 -15.96
N GLN A 104 1.60 10.53 -16.36
CA GLN A 104 2.08 11.63 -17.20
C GLN A 104 3.09 12.52 -16.48
N MET A 105 2.90 12.80 -15.19
CA MET A 105 3.88 13.53 -14.38
C MET A 105 5.23 12.82 -14.34
N ILE A 106 5.24 11.50 -14.15
CA ILE A 106 6.46 10.68 -14.15
C ILE A 106 7.15 10.75 -15.52
N LYS A 107 6.40 10.52 -16.61
CA LYS A 107 6.93 10.61 -17.98
C LYS A 107 7.52 11.99 -18.30
N MET A 108 6.87 13.06 -17.86
CA MET A 108 7.36 14.42 -18.07
C MET A 108 8.64 14.68 -17.26
N ALA A 109 8.71 14.22 -16.01
CA ALA A 109 9.91 14.35 -15.20
C ALA A 109 11.11 13.61 -15.82
N GLU A 110 10.88 12.40 -16.35
CA GLU A 110 11.88 11.63 -17.09
C GLU A 110 12.35 12.37 -18.35
N HIS A 111 11.41 12.92 -19.14
CA HIS A 111 11.73 13.66 -20.37
C HIS A 111 12.58 14.91 -20.09
N LEU A 112 12.32 15.61 -18.98
CA LEU A 112 13.05 16.80 -18.57
C LEU A 112 14.37 16.50 -17.84
N LYS A 113 14.75 15.21 -17.70
CA LYS A 113 15.90 14.75 -16.89
C LYS A 113 15.90 15.29 -15.46
N VAL A 114 14.72 15.62 -14.93
CA VAL A 114 14.59 16.03 -13.53
C VAL A 114 14.55 14.74 -12.71
N THR A 115 15.73 14.25 -12.31
CA THR A 115 15.84 13.16 -11.34
C THR A 115 15.48 13.69 -9.95
N GLY A 116 14.18 13.89 -9.73
CA GLY A 116 13.62 14.30 -8.44
C GLY A 116 13.10 13.09 -7.69
N ARG A 117 13.81 12.67 -6.64
CA ARG A 117 13.32 11.71 -5.64
C ARG A 117 12.07 12.34 -5.00
N ILE A 118 10.90 11.84 -5.39
CA ILE A 118 9.61 12.27 -4.81
C ILE A 118 9.55 11.63 -3.42
N ASN A 119 9.73 12.44 -2.37
CA ASN A 119 9.75 12.02 -0.96
C ASN A 119 8.37 11.73 -0.39
#